data_AF-A0AAD7G5I1-F1
#
_entry.id   AF-A0AAD7G5I1-F1
#
_cell.length_a   1.000
_cell.length_b   1.000
_cell.length_c   1.000
_cell.angle_alpha   90.00
_cell.angle_beta   90.00
_cell.angle_gamma   90.00
#
_symmetry.space_group_name_H-M   'P 1'
#
loop_
_entity.id
_entity.type
_entity.pdbx_description
1 polymer ?
#
loop_
_entity_poly.entity_id
_entity_poly.type
_entity_poly.pdbx_seq_one_letter_code
_entity_poly.pdbx_strand_id
1 'polypeptide(L)'
;MDDQELVPLPLETICIAFSQLGDRVNAALRTQIGDQLRLQEQHGGVLQLQEAIQQHIHIIPPAEWQIMEDSLLRMLESLSSAVVQSGDLPATTSVTVATTTHTGRRGRPRIEIDQVFLEHALQLRGPGPFVGVL
;
A
#
# COMPACT_ATOMS: atom_id res chain seq x y z
N MET A 1 22.55 32.77 -5.60
CA MET A 1 22.20 32.29 -4.25
C MET A 1 20.76 32.65 -4.09
N ASP A 2 19.93 31.77 -4.61
CA ASP A 2 18.49 31.91 -4.72
C ASP A 2 17.93 31.65 -3.32
N ASP A 3 17.53 32.74 -2.67
CA ASP A 3 16.75 32.74 -1.43
C ASP A 3 15.40 32.09 -1.77
N GLN A 4 15.30 30.76 -1.60
CA GLN A 4 14.02 30.07 -1.65
C GLN A 4 13.21 30.59 -0.48
N GLU A 5 12.37 31.59 -0.77
CA GLU A 5 11.30 32.09 0.08
C GLU A 5 10.52 30.88 0.59
N LEU A 6 10.78 30.47 1.84
CA LEU A 6 10.02 29.42 2.52
C LEU A 6 8.62 29.97 2.70
N VAL A 7 7.75 29.70 1.72
CA VAL A 7 6.32 29.92 1.84
C VAL A 7 5.89 29.15 3.10
N PRO A 8 5.37 29.81 4.14
CA PRO A 8 4.97 29.12 5.35
C PRO A 8 3.86 28.15 4.98
N LEU A 9 4.18 26.86 4.97
CA LEU A 9 3.20 25.81 4.78
C LEU A 9 2.20 25.92 5.96
N PRO A 10 0.90 26.09 5.68
CA PRO A 10 -0.10 26.10 6.73
C PRO A 10 -0.04 24.79 7.52
N LEU A 11 -0.18 24.86 8.85
CA LEU A 11 -0.28 23.67 9.70
C LEU A 11 -1.31 22.66 9.17
N GLU A 12 -2.42 23.16 8.63
CA GLU A 12 -3.46 22.35 8.00
C GLU A 12 -2.94 21.54 6.80
N THR A 13 -2.07 22.12 5.97
CA THR A 13 -1.44 21.44 4.84
C THR A 13 -0.54 20.30 5.32
N ILE A 14 0.19 20.51 6.41
CA ILE A 14 1.04 19.47 7.03
C ILE A 14 0.16 18.32 7.53
N CYS A 15 -0.93 18.61 8.23
CA CYS A 15 -1.87 17.59 8.73
C CYS A 15 -2.53 16.80 7.58
N ILE A 16 -2.93 17.48 6.49
CA ILE A 16 -3.48 16.84 5.30
C ILE A 16 -2.44 15.91 4.65
N ALA A 17 -1.21 16.38 4.46
CA ALA A 17 -0.14 15.59 3.87
C ALA A 17 0.19 14.36 4.72
N PHE A 18 0.22 14.52 6.04
CA PHE A 18 0.42 13.44 6.99
C PHE A 18 -0.68 12.38 6.92
N SER A 19 -1.96 12.79 6.92
CA SER A 19 -3.09 11.86 6.81
C SER A 19 -3.07 11.10 5.48
N GLN A 20 -2.85 11.80 4.37
CA GLN A 20 -2.79 11.19 3.04
C GLN A 20 -1.64 10.20 2.92
N LEU A 21 -0.50 10.49 3.54
CA LEU A 21 0.63 9.58 3.56
C LEU A 21 0.31 8.32 4.38
N GLY A 22 -0.33 8.48 5.54
CA GLY A 22 -0.81 7.35 6.35
C GLY A 22 -1.73 6.42 5.57
N ASP A 23 -2.68 6.97 4.81
CA ASP A 23 -3.58 6.18 3.96
C ASP A 23 -2.82 5.42 2.86
N ARG A 24 -1.85 6.07 2.20
CA ARG A 24 -1.02 5.43 1.17
C ARG A 24 -0.15 4.31 1.73
N VAL A 25 0.47 4.53 2.88
CA VAL A 25 1.29 3.52 3.57
C VAL A 25 0.42 2.32 3.95
N ASN A 26 -0.76 2.57 4.53
CA ASN A 26 -1.68 1.49 4.91
C ASN A 26 -2.18 0.69 3.69
N ALA A 27 -2.49 1.38 2.59
CA ALA A 27 -2.86 0.73 1.33
C ALA A 27 -1.70 -0.11 0.76
N ALA A 28 -0.47 0.41 0.77
CA ALA A 28 0.71 -0.28 0.29
C ALA A 28 1.00 -1.54 1.12
N LEU A 29 0.98 -1.44 2.45
CA LEU A 29 1.19 -2.57 3.35
C LEU A 29 0.15 -3.68 3.17
N ARG A 30 -1.08 -3.35 2.74
CA ARG A 30 -2.16 -4.34 2.55
C ARG A 30 -2.21 -4.95 1.16
N THR A 31 -1.76 -4.24 0.14
CA THR A 31 -1.98 -4.63 -1.27
C THR A 31 -0.69 -4.86 -2.05
N GLN A 32 0.46 -4.46 -1.52
CA GLN A 32 1.73 -4.41 -2.25
C GLN A 32 2.87 -5.16 -1.53
N ILE A 33 2.55 -6.10 -0.63
CA ILE A 33 3.55 -7.03 -0.09
C ILE A 33 4.07 -7.89 -1.26
N GLY A 34 5.26 -7.57 -1.77
CA GLY A 34 5.80 -8.13 -3.01
C GLY A 34 6.41 -7.09 -3.96
N ASP A 35 5.93 -5.84 -3.91
CA ASP A 35 6.40 -4.75 -4.78
C ASP A 35 7.38 -3.86 -4.01
N GLN A 36 8.63 -4.33 -3.96
CA GLN A 36 9.71 -3.68 -3.21
C GLN A 36 9.97 -2.24 -3.69
N LEU A 37 9.80 -1.96 -4.98
CA LEU A 37 10.00 -0.62 -5.54
C LEU A 37 8.96 0.36 -4.98
N ARG A 38 7.68 -0.04 -4.97
CA ARG A 38 6.59 0.78 -4.41
C ARG A 38 6.75 1.02 -2.92
N LEU A 39 7.17 0.00 -2.16
CA LEU A 39 7.45 0.16 -0.72
C LEU A 39 8.61 1.14 -0.47
N GLN A 40 9.65 1.12 -1.29
CA GLN A 40 10.75 2.09 -1.22
C GLN A 40 10.34 3.51 -1.58
N GLU A 41 9.46 3.69 -2.58
CA GLU A 41 8.89 5.01 -2.91
C GLU A 41 8.11 5.60 -1.72
N GLN A 42 7.29 4.80 -1.04
CA GLN A 42 6.56 5.26 0.15
C GLN A 42 7.51 5.58 1.30
N HIS A 43 8.57 4.79 1.50
CA HIS A 43 9.59 5.07 2.51
C HIS A 43 10.29 6.42 2.25
N GLY A 44 10.63 6.72 0.98
CA GLY A 44 11.16 8.02 0.59
C GLY A 44 10.19 9.17 0.87
N GLY A 45 8.89 8.97 0.60
CA GLY A 45 7.85 9.94 0.91
C GLY A 45 7.70 10.25 2.40
N VAL A 46 7.85 9.25 3.27
CA VAL A 46 7.84 9.42 4.73
C VAL A 46 9.04 10.24 5.21
N LEU A 47 10.24 9.97 4.68
CA LEU A 47 11.43 10.75 5.02
C LEU A 47 11.33 12.21 4.57
N GLN A 48 10.86 12.45 3.34
CA GLN A 48 10.67 13.81 2.82
C GLN A 48 9.65 14.60 3.65
N LEU A 49 8.55 13.95 4.06
CA LEU A 49 7.58 14.60 4.93
C LEU A 49 8.17 14.89 6.31
N GLN A 50 8.98 13.98 6.88
CA GLN A 50 9.66 14.21 8.15
C GLN A 50 10.60 15.43 8.08
N GLU A 51 11.39 15.55 7.00
CA GLU A 51 12.26 16.71 6.79
C GLU A 51 11.45 18.02 6.66
N ALA A 52 10.36 18.00 5.88
CA ALA A 52 9.49 19.15 5.75
C ALA A 52 8.86 19.56 7.08
N ILE A 53 8.42 18.60 7.89
CA ILE A 53 7.85 18.86 9.21
C ILE A 53 8.90 19.44 10.17
N GLN A 54 10.13 18.93 10.15
CA GLN A 54 11.23 19.45 10.99
C GLN A 54 11.53 20.93 10.70
N GLN A 55 11.46 21.36 9.44
CA GLN A 55 11.63 22.78 9.07
C GLN A 55 10.52 23.68 9.65
N HIS A 56 9.35 23.10 9.93
CA HIS A 56 8.17 23.79 10.46
C HIS A 56 7.85 23.42 11.91
N ILE A 57 8.79 22.82 12.65
CA ILE A 57 8.52 22.35 14.03
C ILE A 57 8.04 23.47 14.97
N HIS A 58 8.41 24.72 14.69
CA HIS A 58 8.07 25.90 15.47
C HIS A 58 6.58 26.30 15.40
N ILE A 59 5.83 25.84 14.38
CA ILE A 59 4.37 26.09 14.27
C ILE A 59 3.52 24.91 14.78
N ILE A 60 4.15 23.79 15.12
CA ILE A 60 3.46 22.56 15.55
C ILE A 60 3.48 22.50 17.09
N PRO A 61 2.32 22.32 17.74
CA PRO A 61 2.29 22.10 19.18
C PRO A 61 3.15 20.90 19.59
N PRO A 62 3.93 20.98 20.68
CA PRO A 62 4.88 19.93 21.06
C PRO A 62 4.20 18.57 21.34
N ALA A 63 2.96 18.59 21.84
CA ALA A 63 2.17 17.37 22.03
C ALA A 63 1.78 16.70 20.70
N GLU A 64 1.44 17.49 19.68
CA GLU A 64 1.11 16.97 18.35
C GLU A 64 2.36 16.48 17.63
N TRP A 65 3.49 17.19 17.79
CA TRP A 65 4.78 16.76 17.25
C TRP A 65 5.17 15.35 17.75
N GLN A 66 5.05 15.09 19.05
CA GLN A 66 5.38 13.75 19.59
C GLN A 66 4.51 12.65 18.98
N ILE A 67 3.22 12.92 18.75
CA ILE A 67 2.30 11.96 18.12
C ILE A 67 2.68 11.73 16.65
N MET A 68 3.00 12.80 15.92
CA MET A 68 3.42 12.72 14.52
C MET A 68 4.74 11.98 14.39
N GLU A 69 5.72 12.25 15.25
CA GLU A 69 7.02 11.59 15.28
C GLU A 69 6.90 10.08 15.54
N ASP A 70 6.16 9.69 16.59
CA ASP A 70 5.89 8.27 16.88
C ASP A 70 5.18 7.57 15.72
N SER A 71 4.23 8.26 15.08
CA SER A 71 3.50 7.71 13.93
C SER A 71 4.39 7.56 12.68
N LEU A 72 5.26 8.54 12.39
CA LEU A 72 6.24 8.46 11.29
C LEU A 72 7.21 7.30 11.49
N LEU A 73 7.72 7.13 12.72
CA LEU A 73 8.60 6.02 13.07
C LEU A 73 7.89 4.67 12.86
N ARG A 74 6.64 4.54 13.30
CA ARG A 74 5.85 3.31 13.07
C ARG A 74 5.61 3.04 11.58
N MET A 75 5.37 4.07 10.78
CA MET A 75 5.22 3.92 9.33
C MET A 75 6.52 3.42 8.67
N LEU A 76 7.66 3.99 9.05
CA LEU A 76 8.98 3.55 8.56
C LEU A 76 9.28 2.11 8.97
N GLU A 77 9.05 1.76 10.24
CA GLU A 77 9.26 0.40 10.75
C GLU A 77 8.39 -0.60 9.99
N SER A 78 7.10 -0.29 9.81
CA SER A 78 6.16 -1.15 9.08
C SER A 78 6.57 -1.36 7.61
N LEU A 79 6.99 -0.29 6.92
CA LEU A 79 7.49 -0.39 5.55
C LEU A 79 8.77 -1.22 5.47
N SER A 80 9.71 -1.02 6.39
CA SER A 80 10.96 -1.78 6.42
C SER A 80 10.71 -3.27 6.67
N SER A 81 9.78 -3.60 7.58
CA SER A 81 9.36 -4.96 7.86
C SER A 81 8.71 -5.61 6.65
N ALA A 82 7.83 -4.89 5.94
CA ALA A 82 7.19 -5.36 4.72
C ALA A 82 8.20 -5.61 3.59
N VAL A 83 9.24 -4.78 3.46
CA VAL A 83 10.33 -4.99 2.50
C VAL A 83 11.11 -6.27 2.81
N VAL A 84 11.47 -6.49 4.08
CA VAL A 84 12.16 -7.72 4.52
C VAL A 84 11.28 -8.95 4.25
N GLN A 85 10.00 -8.88 4.62
CA GLN A 85 9.04 -9.97 4.39
C GLN A 85 8.86 -10.27 2.90
N SER A 86 8.85 -9.24 2.05
CA SER A 86 8.74 -9.38 0.60
C SER A 86 9.95 -10.08 -0.02
N GLY A 87 11.16 -9.87 0.53
CA GLY A 87 12.38 -10.51 0.03
C GLY A 87 12.54 -11.97 0.47
N ASP A 88 11.90 -12.37 1.56
CA ASP A 88 12.03 -13.70 2.19
C ASP A 88 10.96 -14.71 1.74
N LEU A 89 10.01 -14.34 0.86
CA LEU A 89 9.01 -15.29 0.36
C LEU A 89 9.71 -16.41 -0.44
N PRO A 90 9.76 -17.67 0.07
CA PRO A 90 10.28 -18.78 -0.72
C PRO A 90 9.38 -18.91 -1.95
N ALA A 91 9.99 -19.06 -3.13
CA ALA A 91 9.33 -19.16 -4.42
C ALA A 91 8.16 -20.16 -4.34
N THR A 92 6.98 -19.64 -4.04
CA THR A 92 5.80 -20.47 -3.82
C THR A 92 5.35 -20.81 -5.22
N THR A 93 5.40 -22.09 -5.58
CA THR A 93 5.04 -22.61 -6.90
C THR A 93 3.79 -21.91 -7.39
N SER A 94 3.94 -21.11 -8.46
CA SER A 94 2.84 -20.38 -9.07
C SER A 94 1.71 -21.34 -9.40
N VAL A 95 0.63 -21.29 -8.64
CA VAL A 95 -0.59 -22.01 -8.96
C VAL A 95 -1.22 -21.27 -10.13
N THR A 96 -1.08 -21.84 -11.33
CA THR A 96 -1.73 -21.34 -12.55
C THR A 96 -3.23 -21.60 -12.43
N VAL A 97 -4.00 -20.61 -11.93
CA VAL A 97 -5.45 -20.73 -11.67
C VAL A 97 -6.30 -20.67 -12.94
N ALA A 98 -5.77 -20.15 -14.05
CA ALA A 98 -6.50 -20.08 -15.31
C ALA A 98 -5.57 -20.30 -16.51
N THR A 99 -5.86 -21.31 -17.32
CA THR A 99 -5.26 -21.47 -18.65
C THR A 99 -6.27 -20.99 -19.69
N THR A 100 -5.83 -20.09 -20.58
CA THR A 100 -6.68 -19.65 -21.70
C THR A 100 -6.53 -20.65 -22.84
N THR A 101 -7.50 -21.54 -23.01
CA THR A 101 -7.50 -22.51 -24.11
C THR A 101 -7.92 -21.84 -25.42
N HIS A 102 -6.95 -21.60 -26.32
CA HIS A 102 -7.21 -21.12 -27.67
C HIS A 102 -7.75 -22.26 -28.54
N THR A 103 -9.04 -22.24 -28.85
CA THR A 103 -9.71 -23.27 -29.67
C THR A 103 -9.75 -22.94 -31.17
N GLY A 104 -9.03 -21.92 -31.64
CA GLY A 104 -8.90 -21.57 -33.06
C GLY A 104 -10.19 -21.11 -33.75
N ARG A 105 -11.28 -20.88 -33.01
CA ARG A 105 -12.57 -20.40 -33.53
C ARG A 105 -12.73 -18.91 -33.24
N ARG A 106 -13.22 -18.14 -34.23
CA ARG A 106 -13.59 -16.73 -34.04
C ARG A 106 -14.76 -16.66 -33.03
N GLY A 107 -14.48 -16.17 -31.82
CA GLY A 107 -15.45 -16.05 -30.73
C GLY A 107 -14.76 -15.67 -29.41
N ARG A 108 -15.54 -15.30 -28.39
CA ARG A 108 -15.02 -14.97 -27.05
C ARG A 108 -14.34 -16.21 -26.45
N PRO A 109 -13.05 -16.17 -26.08
CA PRO A 109 -12.35 -17.33 -25.53
C PRO A 109 -13.05 -17.82 -24.26
N ARG A 110 -13.23 -19.14 -24.15
CA ARG A 110 -13.84 -19.78 -22.98
C ARG A 110 -12.78 -19.80 -21.87
N ILE A 111 -13.10 -19.20 -20.73
CA ILE A 111 -12.26 -19.29 -19.53
C ILE A 111 -12.63 -20.60 -18.83
N GLU A 112 -11.70 -21.55 -18.76
CA GLU A 112 -11.85 -22.76 -17.97
C GLU A 112 -11.28 -22.48 -16.58
N ILE A 113 -12.17 -22.41 -15.59
CA ILE A 113 -11.81 -22.24 -14.18
C ILE A 113 -11.70 -23.65 -13.60
N ASP A 114 -10.58 -23.94 -12.95
CA ASP A 114 -10.40 -25.20 -12.21
C ASP A 114 -11.45 -25.30 -11.08
N GLN A 115 -12.33 -26.30 -11.18
CA GLN A 115 -13.43 -26.48 -10.23
C GLN A 115 -12.94 -26.83 -8.83
N VAL A 116 -11.82 -27.57 -8.71
CA VAL A 116 -11.25 -27.96 -7.43
C VAL A 116 -10.74 -26.73 -6.68
N PHE A 117 -10.11 -25.80 -7.41
CA PHE A 117 -9.69 -24.51 -6.87
C PHE A 117 -10.90 -23.66 -6.41
N LEU A 118 -11.97 -23.63 -7.20
CA LEU A 118 -13.19 -22.87 -6.87
C LEU A 118 -13.87 -23.43 -5.61
N GLU A 119 -13.96 -24.74 -5.47
CA GLU A 119 -14.54 -25.39 -4.28
C GLU A 119 -13.73 -25.09 -3.02
N HIS A 120 -12.40 -25.16 -3.09
CA HIS A 120 -11.53 -24.81 -1.96
C HIS A 120 -11.63 -23.33 -1.58
N ALA A 121 -11.71 -22.43 -2.57
CA ALA A 121 -11.89 -21.00 -2.32
C ALA A 121 -13.24 -20.66 -1.68
N LEU A 122 -14.31 -21.37 -2.07
CA LEU A 122 -15.64 -21.24 -1.45
C LEU A 122 -15.66 -21.73 0.00
N GLN A 123 -14.92 -22.79 0.32
CA GLN A 123 -14.79 -23.27 1.70
C GLN A 123 -14.02 -22.29 2.61
N LEU A 124 -13.00 -21.60 2.09
CA LEU A 124 -12.21 -20.63 2.85
C LEU A 124 -12.91 -19.29 3.07
N ARG A 125 -13.78 -18.86 2.14
CA ARG A 125 -14.44 -17.54 2.19
C ARG A 125 -15.66 -17.49 3.11
N GLY A 126 -16.19 -18.63 3.53
CA GLY A 126 -17.49 -18.72 4.22
C GLY A 126 -18.65 -18.29 3.31
N PRO A 127 -19.92 -18.60 3.67
CA PRO A 127 -21.08 -18.24 2.88
C PRO A 127 -21.30 -16.72 2.87
N GLY A 128 -20.74 -16.03 1.88
CA GLY A 128 -21.05 -14.63 1.60
C GLY A 128 -22.40 -14.50 0.89
N PRO A 129 -23.23 -13.50 1.21
CA PRO A 129 -24.52 -13.31 0.56
C PRO A 129 -24.30 -12.99 -0.92
N PHE A 130 -24.72 -13.90 -1.80
CA PHE A 130 -24.95 -13.60 -3.21
C PHE A 130 -26.07 -12.55 -3.28
N VAL A 131 -25.71 -11.28 -3.48
CA VAL A 131 -26.66 -10.28 -3.96
C VAL A 131 -26.74 -10.44 -5.47
N GLY A 132 -27.69 -11.27 -5.91
CA GLY A 132 -28.08 -11.37 -7.31
C GLY A 132 -28.69 -10.05 -7.74
N VAL A 133 -28.01 -9.35 -8.64
CA VAL A 133 -28.60 -8.24 -9.38
C VAL A 133 -29.24 -8.86 -10.63
N LEU A 134 -30.57 -8.83 -10.65
CA LEU A 134 -31.43 -9.12 -11.80
C LEU A 134 -31.25 -8.05 -12.89
#